data_AF-A0A2R7K713-F1
#
_entry.id   AF-A0A2R7K713-F1
#
_cell.length_a   1.000
_cell.length_b   1.000
_cell.length_c   1.000
_cell.angle_alpha   90.00
_cell.angle_beta   90.00
_cell.angle_gamma   90.00
#
_symmetry.space_group_name_H-M   'P 1'
#
loop_
_entity.id
_entity.type
_entity.pdbx_description
1 polymer ?
#
loop_
_entity_poly.entity_id
_entity_poly.type
_entity_poly.pdbx_seq_one_letter_code
_entity_poly.pdbx_strand_id
1 'polypeptide(L)' 'MKSGNQDAFSEIYDRYFGALYLHAFNRLRDKDEAKDLVQELFSYLWSKRSILEPKSNFSNYLYTWVRNRILN' A
#
# COMPACT_ATOMS: atom_id res chain seq x y z
N MET A 1 -5.85 21.26 -13.34
CA MET A 1 -4.73 20.94 -12.44
C MET A 1 -5.12 19.70 -11.63
N LYS A 2 -4.45 18.56 -11.85
CA LYS A 2 -4.68 17.28 -11.15
C LYS A 2 -3.58 17.00 -10.10
N SER A 3 -2.87 18.04 -9.66
CA SER A 3 -1.62 17.91 -8.89
C SER A 3 -1.83 17.36 -7.47
N GLY A 4 -2.90 17.77 -6.78
CA GLY A 4 -3.12 17.35 -5.39
C GLY A 4 -3.26 15.84 -5.16
N ASN A 5 -3.82 15.09 -6.13
CA ASN A 5 -3.99 13.64 -5.98
C ASN A 5 -2.68 12.87 -6.21
N GLN A 6 -1.77 13.45 -6.99
CA GLN A 6 -0.47 12.84 -7.27
C GLN A 6 0.46 13.05 -6.07
N ASP A 7 0.48 14.25 -5.51
CA ASP A 7 1.28 14.59 -4.33
C ASP A 7 0.83 13.78 -3.10
N ALA A 8 -0.49 13.66 -2.88
CA ALA A 8 -1.03 12.85 -1.78
C ALA A 8 -0.72 11.35 -1.91
N PHE A 9 -0.74 10.81 -3.14
CA PHE A 9 -0.36 9.41 -3.37
C PHE A 9 1.14 9.21 -3.13
N SER A 10 1.99 10.13 -3.59
CA SER A 10 3.43 10.07 -3.35
C SER A 10 3.76 10.07 -1.86
N GLU A 11 3.11 10.92 -1.06
CA GLU A 11 3.29 10.92 0.40
C GLU A 11 2.89 9.58 1.04
N ILE A 12 1.78 8.98 0.59
CA ILE A 12 1.33 7.67 1.03
C ILE A 12 2.34 6.58 0.65
N TYR A 13 2.84 6.60 -0.58
CA TYR A 13 3.82 5.64 -1.07
C TYR A 13 5.09 5.71 -0.23
N ASP A 14 5.68 6.89 -0.09
CA ASP A 14 6.93 7.11 0.64
C ASP A 14 6.79 6.74 2.11
N ARG A 15 5.62 7.01 2.72
CA ARG A 15 5.36 6.69 4.14
C ARG A 15 5.19 5.20 4.39
N TYR A 16 4.47 4.48 3.53
CA TYR A 16 4.00 3.12 3.85
C TYR A 16 4.71 2.01 3.09
N PHE A 17 5.35 2.28 1.94
CA PHE A 17 5.94 1.23 1.11
C PHE A 17 6.96 0.38 1.88
N GLY A 18 7.94 1.02 2.52
CA GLY A 18 8.98 0.32 3.27
C GLY A 18 8.42 -0.49 4.45
N ALA A 19 7.46 0.09 5.19
CA ALA A 19 6.86 -0.56 6.34
C ALA A 19 6.00 -1.78 5.94
N LEU A 20 5.22 -1.66 4.88
CA LEU A 20 4.38 -2.75 4.36
C LEU A 20 5.24 -3.84 3.71
N TYR A 21 6.30 -3.47 3.01
CA TYR A 21 7.28 -4.43 2.48
C TYR A 21 7.95 -5.23 3.59
N LEU A 22 8.45 -4.57 4.63
CA LEU A 22 9.04 -5.26 5.76
C LEU A 22 8.01 -6.17 6.47
N HIS A 23 6.76 -5.70 6.60
CA HIS A 23 5.68 -6.50 7.19
C HIS A 23 5.37 -7.75 6.36
N ALA A 24 5.22 -7.61 5.05
CA ALA A 24 4.96 -8.71 4.13
C ALA A 24 6.15 -9.68 4.10
N PHE A 25 7.38 -9.18 4.00
CA PHE A 25 8.59 -10.00 4.01
C PHE A 25 8.76 -10.80 5.30
N ASN A 26 8.47 -10.20 6.46
CA ASN A 26 8.54 -10.92 7.74
C ASN A 26 7.54 -12.08 7.84
N ARG A 27 6.47 -12.05 7.05
CA ARG A 27 5.44 -13.09 6.99
C ARG A 27 5.72 -14.14 5.91
N LEU A 28 6.01 -13.70 4.69
CA LEU A 28 6.20 -14.56 3.51
C LEU A 28 7.61 -15.18 3.47
N ARG A 29 8.61 -14.50 4.03
CA ARG A 29 10.04 -14.86 3.94
C ARG A 29 10.59 -14.94 2.51
N ASP A 30 9.82 -14.47 1.53
CA ASP A 30 10.20 -14.34 0.13
C ASP A 30 10.24 -12.86 -0.26
N LYS A 31 11.33 -12.42 -0.88
CA LYS A 31 11.53 -11.02 -1.24
C LYS A 31 10.71 -10.62 -2.47
N ASP A 32 10.58 -11.51 -3.43
CA ASP A 32 9.87 -11.24 -4.68
C ASP A 32 8.38 -11.25 -4.42
N GLU A 33 7.88 -12.24 -3.67
CA GLU A 33 6.47 -12.32 -3.29
C GLU A 33 6.04 -11.13 -2.41
N ALA A 34 6.87 -10.73 -1.44
CA ALA A 34 6.61 -9.56 -0.61
C ALA A 34 6.60 -8.26 -1.43
N LYS A 35 7.49 -8.14 -2.42
CA LYS A 35 7.54 -6.97 -3.29
C LYS A 35 6.33 -6.91 -4.21
N ASP A 36 5.96 -8.01 -4.84
CA ASP A 36 4.82 -8.10 -5.75
C ASP A 36 3.51 -7.78 -5.02
N LEU A 37 3.33 -8.33 -3.82
CA LEU A 37 2.14 -8.06 -2.99
C LEU A 37 2.01 -6.57 -2.67
N VAL A 38 3.10 -5.92 -2.28
CA VAL A 38 3.09 -4.49 -1.95
C VAL A 38 2.90 -3.64 -3.20
N GLN A 39 3.53 -4.01 -4.32
CA GLN A 39 3.31 -3.34 -5.60
C GLN A 39 1.87 -3.42 -6.05
N GLU A 40 1.21 -4.56 -5.88
CA GLU A 40 -0.20 -4.73 -6.22
C GLU A 40 -1.09 -3.80 -5.37
N LEU A 41 -0.83 -3.70 -4.07
CA LEU A 41 -1.53 -2.76 -3.19
C LEU A 41 -1.41 -1.32 -3.70
N PHE A 42 -0.20 -0.85 -3.97
CA PHE A 42 0.00 0.53 -4.45
C PHE A 42 -0.55 0.75 -5.85
N SER A 43 -0.53 -0.25 -6.72
CA SER A 43 -1.15 -0.20 -8.05
C SER A 43 -2.67 -0.07 -7.93
N TYR A 44 -3.28 -0.82 -7.02
CA TYR A 44 -4.70 -0.71 -6.69
C TYR A 44 -5.04 0.69 -6.16
N LEU A 45 -4.27 1.21 -5.19
CA LEU A 45 -4.47 2.55 -4.65
C LEU A 45 -4.30 3.63 -5.72
N TRP A 46 -3.31 3.50 -6.60
CA TRP A 46 -3.11 4.43 -7.72
C TRP A 46 -4.32 4.45 -8.64
N SER A 47 -4.91 3.30 -8.95
CA SER A 47 -6.13 3.22 -9.76
C SER A 47 -7.33 3.94 -9.11
N LYS A 48 -7.36 3.97 -7.77
CA LYS A 48 -8.42 4.60 -6.96
C LYS A 48 -8.08 6.02 -6.49
N ARG A 49 -6.89 6.55 -6.81
CA ARG A 49 -6.37 7.83 -6.27
C ARG A 49 -7.29 9.03 -6.43
N SER A 50 -8.16 9.04 -7.45
CA SER A 50 -9.11 10.13 -7.70
C SER A 50 -10.27 10.17 -6.70
N ILE A 51 -10.55 9.07 -6.01
CA ILE A 51 -11.63 8.94 -5.02
C ILE A 51 -11.06 8.60 -3.63
N LEU A 52 -9.75 8.62 -3.49
CA LEU A 52 -9.04 8.16 -2.32
C LEU A 52 -8.91 9.32 -1.36
N GLU A 53 -9.78 9.37 -0.35
CA GLU A 53 -9.67 10.30 0.75
C GLU A 53 -8.96 9.59 1.91
N PRO A 54 -7.71 9.97 2.24
CA PRO A 54 -7.00 9.38 3.37
C PRO A 54 -7.72 9.76 4.67
N LYS A 55 -8.49 8.83 5.23
CA LYS A 55 -9.12 8.97 6.55
C LYS A 55 -8.14 8.54 7.64
N SER A 56 -8.44 8.90 8.89
CA SER A 56 -7.65 8.55 10.07
C SER A 56 -7.29 7.06 10.21
N ASN A 57 -8.06 6.15 9.59
CA ASN A 57 -7.84 4.70 9.63
C ASN A 57 -7.11 4.14 8.40
N PHE A 58 -6.50 4.98 7.57
CA PHE A 58 -5.90 4.55 6.31
C PHE A 58 -4.76 3.53 6.52
N SER A 59 -3.90 3.73 7.53
CA SER A 59 -2.83 2.77 7.86
C SER A 59 -3.39 1.38 8.19
N ASN A 60 -4.43 1.30 9.02
CA ASN A 60 -5.07 0.03 9.39
C ASN A 60 -5.65 -0.69 8.17
N TYR A 61 -6.21 0.05 7.22
CA TYR A 61 -6.68 -0.51 5.96
C TYR A 61 -5.55 -1.15 5.16
N LEU A 62 -4.41 -0.47 5.01
CA LEU A 62 -3.24 -0.99 4.27
C LEU A 62 -2.69 -2.28 4.89
N TYR A 63 -2.48 -2.29 6.21
CA TYR A 63 -2.00 -3.50 6.91
C TYR A 63 -3.01 -4.64 6.83
N THR A 64 -4.31 -4.35 6.89
CA THR A 64 -5.35 -5.37 6.76
C THR A 64 -5.36 -5.97 5.36
N TRP A 65 -5.20 -5.15 4.32
CA TRP A 65 -5.14 -5.61 2.93
C TRP A 65 -3.95 -6.56 2.72
N VAL A 66 -2.76 -6.16 3.18
CA VAL A 66 -1.54 -7.00 3.12
C VAL A 66 -1.76 -8.32 3.86
N ARG A 67 -2.28 -8.27 5.09
CA ARG A 67 -2.57 -9.47 5.88
C ARG A 67 -3.55 -10.40 5.18
N ASN A 68 -4.63 -9.87 4.61
CA ASN A 68 -5.64 -10.68 3.94
C ASN A 68 -5.07 -11.37 2.68
N ARG A 69 -4.17 -10.72 1.95
CA ARG A 69 -3.52 -11.33 0.78
C ARG A 69 -2.50 -12.41 1.13
N ILE A 70 -1.89 -12.34 2.32
CA ILE A 70 -0.97 -13.39 2.80
C ILE A 70 -1.74 -14.63 3.28
N LEU A 71 -2.99 -14.47 3.72
CA LEU A 71 -3.82 -15.57 4.27
C LEU A 71 -4.68 -16.29 3.23
N ASN A 72 -4.77 -15.75 2.00
CA ASN A 72 -5.52 -16.31 0.88
C ASN A 72 -4.58 -17.05 -0.07
#